data_AF-U3TZ15-F1
#
_entry.id   AF-U3TZ15-F1
#
_cell.length_a   1.000
_cell.length_b   1.000
_cell.length_c   1.000
_cell.angle_alpha   90.00
_cell.angle_beta   90.00
_cell.angle_gamma   90.00
#
_symmetry.space_group_name_H-M   'P 1'
#
loop_
_entity.id
_entity.type
_entity.pdbx_description
1 polymer ?
#
loop_
_entity_poly.entity_id
_entity_poly.type
_entity_poly.pdbx_seq_one_letter_code
_entity_poly.pdbx_strand_id
1 'polypeptide(L)'
;MAMRLNDDAVGDGEMHEINVTPFIDVMLVLLIIFMVAAPLATVDVRVNLPASTSAPQPRPEKPVYLSIKADKQIYIGNDAVTKETLVNALTA
;
A
#
# COMPACT_ATOMS: atom_id res chain seq x y z
N MET A 1 -48.64 17.29 -64.09
CA MET A 1 -48.88 16.02 -63.36
C MET A 1 -48.04 14.95 -64.07
N ALA A 2 -47.21 14.13 -63.44
CA ALA A 2 -47.18 13.71 -62.05
C ALA A 2 -45.72 13.53 -61.58
N MET A 3 -45.48 13.94 -60.34
CA MET A 3 -44.32 13.61 -59.54
C MET A 3 -44.44 12.16 -59.09
N ARG A 4 -43.40 11.35 -59.28
CA ARG A 4 -43.30 10.00 -58.71
C ARG A 4 -42.38 10.09 -57.51
N LEU A 5 -42.96 9.99 -56.32
CA LEU A 5 -42.24 9.81 -55.06
C LEU A 5 -41.89 8.32 -54.97
N ASN A 6 -40.60 7.99 -54.97
CA ASN A 6 -40.13 6.69 -54.55
C ASN A 6 -39.71 6.82 -53.08
N ASP A 7 -40.66 6.55 -52.21
CA ASP A 7 -40.50 6.44 -50.77
C ASP A 7 -40.06 5.02 -50.45
N ASP A 8 -38.75 4.78 -50.45
CA ASP A 8 -38.15 3.60 -49.84
C ASP A 8 -37.23 4.08 -48.73
N ALA A 9 -37.82 4.18 -47.54
CA ALA A 9 -37.13 4.23 -46.27
C ALA A 9 -36.15 3.05 -46.16
N VAL A 10 -34.88 3.28 -46.47
CA VAL A 10 -33.78 2.44 -45.98
C VAL A 10 -33.17 3.20 -44.81
N GLY A 11 -33.50 2.69 -43.63
CA GLY A 11 -33.26 3.30 -42.34
C GLY A 11 -31.82 3.70 -42.11
N ASP A 12 -31.73 4.75 -41.29
CA ASP A 12 -30.64 5.08 -40.38
C ASP A 12 -29.81 3.86 -39.99
N GLY A 13 -28.72 3.68 -40.71
CA GLY A 13 -27.75 2.61 -40.54
C GLY A 13 -26.35 3.21 -40.52
N GLU A 14 -26.17 4.33 -39.81
CA GLU A 14 -24.83 4.73 -39.37
C GLU A 14 -24.34 3.65 -38.40
N MET A 15 -23.64 2.65 -38.95
CA MET A 15 -22.91 1.68 -38.16
C MET A 15 -21.85 2.44 -37.34
N HIS A 16 -22.19 2.77 -36.10
CA HIS A 16 -21.23 3.14 -35.07
C HIS A 16 -20.43 1.90 -34.67
N GLU A 17 -19.55 1.40 -35.54
CA GLU A 17 -18.46 0.55 -35.10
C GLU A 17 -17.56 1.41 -34.21
N ILE A 18 -17.63 1.18 -32.90
CA ILE A 18 -16.66 1.76 -31.97
C ILE A 18 -15.29 1.25 -32.43
N ASN A 19 -14.33 2.16 -32.62
CA ASN A 19 -12.94 1.79 -32.87
C ASN A 19 -12.38 1.09 -31.61
N VAL A 20 -12.53 -0.24 -31.56
CA VAL A 20 -12.16 -1.07 -30.40
C VAL A 20 -10.64 -1.12 -30.21
N THR A 21 -9.87 -1.01 -31.29
CA THR A 21 -8.40 -1.10 -31.27
C THR A 21 -7.73 0.02 -30.45
N PRO A 22 -8.04 1.32 -30.63
CA PRO A 22 -7.59 2.37 -29.73
C PRO A 22 -8.09 2.21 -28.28
N PHE A 23 -9.32 1.71 -28.10
CA PHE A 23 -9.91 1.55 -26.77
C PHE A 23 -9.16 0.50 -25.94
N ILE A 24 -8.82 -0.63 -26.57
CA ILE A 24 -8.01 -1.67 -25.93
C ILE A 24 -6.64 -1.13 -25.55
N ASP A 25 -5.99 -0.33 -26.41
CA ASP A 25 -4.67 0.25 -26.11
C ASP A 25 -4.70 1.12 -24.83
N VAL A 26 -5.69 2.00 -24.70
CA VAL A 26 -5.87 2.82 -23.48
C VAL A 26 -6.09 1.95 -22.25
N MET A 27 -6.93 0.91 -22.35
CA MET A 27 -7.18 0.00 -21.22
C MET A 27 -5.94 -0.81 -20.84
N LEU A 28 -5.16 -1.27 -21.82
CA LEU A 28 -3.90 -2.01 -21.58
C LEU A 28 -2.83 -1.12 -20.92
N VAL A 29 -2.71 0.14 -21.36
CA VAL A 29 -1.80 1.12 -20.73
C VAL A 29 -2.16 1.33 -19.25
N LEU A 30 -3.44 1.44 -18.91
CA LEU A 30 -3.88 1.56 -17.52
C LEU A 30 -3.50 0.33 -16.67
N LEU A 31 -3.63 -0.88 -17.22
CA LEU A 31 -3.22 -2.11 -16.54
C LEU A 31 -1.70 -2.15 -16.28
N ILE A 32 -0.90 -1.74 -17.27
CA ILE A 32 0.56 -1.66 -17.14
C ILE A 32 0.94 -0.65 -16.05
N ILE A 33 0.29 0.52 -16.00
CA ILE A 33 0.52 1.53 -14.96
C ILE A 33 0.27 0.94 -13.56
N PHE A 34 -0.85 0.24 -13.36
CA PHE A 34 -1.13 -0.40 -12.08
C PHE A 34 -0.13 -1.50 -11.71
N MET A 35 0.31 -2.30 -12.69
CA MET A 35 1.33 -3.34 -12.49
C MET A 35 2.68 -2.75 -12.06
N VAL A 36 3.07 -1.60 -12.62
CA VAL A 36 4.34 -0.92 -12.28
C VAL A 36 4.25 -0.14 -10.98
N ALA A 37 3.09 0.42 -10.63
CA ALA A 37 2.92 1.21 -9.41
C ALA A 37 2.93 0.35 -8.12
N ALA A 38 2.37 -0.86 -8.17
CA ALA A 38 2.31 -1.77 -7.01
C ALA A 38 3.69 -2.10 -6.35
N PRO A 39 4.76 -2.45 -7.10
CA PRO A 39 6.07 -2.74 -6.51
C PRO A 39 6.78 -1.50 -5.91
N LEU A 40 6.33 -0.28 -6.21
CA LEU A 40 6.94 0.94 -5.64
C LEU A 40 6.46 1.23 -4.21
N ALA A 41 5.48 0.49 -3.69
CA ALA A 41 4.93 0.71 -2.35
C ALA A 41 5.80 0.14 -1.21
N THR A 42 6.91 -0.54 -1.50
CA THR A 42 7.84 -1.04 -0.47
C THR A 42 9.02 -0.09 -0.32
N VAL A 43 8.93 0.85 0.62
CA VAL A 43 10.10 1.61 1.08
C VAL A 43 10.96 0.67 1.92
N ASP A 44 11.82 -0.09 1.25
CA ASP A 44 12.80 -0.96 1.89
C ASP A 44 13.94 -0.07 2.41
N VAL A 45 13.69 0.63 3.52
CA VAL A 45 14.74 1.38 4.21
C VAL A 45 15.76 0.35 4.69
N ARG A 46 16.84 0.16 3.93
CA ARG A 46 17.95 -0.68 4.34
C ARG A 46 18.61 -0.08 5.57
N VAL A 47 18.19 -0.56 6.73
CA VAL A 47 18.84 -0.21 8.00
C VAL A 47 20.16 -0.98 8.02
N ASN A 48 21.26 -0.28 7.73
CA ASN A 48 22.59 -0.81 7.98
C ASN A 48 22.82 -0.82 9.50
N LEU A 49 22.44 -1.92 10.16
CA LEU A 49 22.87 -2.15 11.52
C LEU A 49 24.37 -2.49 11.50
N PRO A 50 25.23 -1.74 12.20
CA PRO A 50 26.63 -2.14 12.34
C PRO A 50 26.68 -3.52 13.00
N ALA A 51 27.54 -4.40 12.46
CA ALA A 51 27.81 -5.68 13.10
C ALA A 51 28.36 -5.40 14.50
N SER A 52 27.63 -5.81 15.53
CA SER A 52 28.07 -5.65 16.92
C SER A 52 29.35 -6.46 17.12
N THR A 53 30.45 -5.78 17.45
CA THR A 53 31.74 -6.40 17.81
C THR A 53 31.74 -6.95 19.24
N SER A 54 30.61 -6.86 19.94
CA SER A 54 30.46 -7.31 21.32
C SER A 54 30.13 -8.80 21.35
N ALA A 55 30.81 -9.54 22.24
CA ALA A 55 30.48 -10.93 22.49
C ALA A 55 28.99 -11.05 22.83
N PRO A 56 28.25 -12.03 22.26
CA PRO A 56 26.85 -12.25 22.57
C PRO A 56 26.71 -12.35 24.10
N GLN A 57 26.07 -11.36 24.70
CA GLN A 57 25.75 -11.43 26.12
C GLN A 57 24.77 -12.60 26.31
N PRO A 58 24.96 -13.44 27.34
CA PRO A 58 23.97 -14.42 27.72
C PRO A 58 22.63 -13.70 27.91
N ARG A 59 21.56 -14.22 27.31
CA ARG A 59 20.23 -13.66 27.55
C ARG A 59 19.97 -13.73 29.06
N PRO A 60 19.60 -12.62 29.73
CA PRO A 60 19.23 -12.67 31.13
C PRO A 60 18.08 -13.65 31.32
N GLU A 61 18.09 -14.39 32.43
CA GLU A 61 17.08 -15.42 32.73
C GLU A 61 15.64 -14.86 32.78
N LYS A 62 15.51 -13.57 33.09
CA LYS A 62 14.23 -12.84 33.11
C LYS A 62 14.26 -11.70 32.10
N PRO A 63 13.67 -11.87 30.90
CA PRO A 63 13.54 -10.78 29.95
C PRO A 63 12.53 -9.75 30.47
N VAL A 64 12.90 -8.46 30.37
CA VAL A 64 11.99 -7.35 30.66
C VAL A 64 11.29 -6.95 29.37
N TYR A 65 9.94 -6.92 29.39
CA TYR A 65 9.12 -6.55 28.24
C TYR A 65 8.69 -5.09 28.33
N LEU A 66 9.28 -4.23 27.51
CA LEU A 66 8.87 -2.83 27.36
C LEU A 66 7.91 -2.70 26.17
N SER A 67 6.66 -2.32 26.42
CA SER A 67 5.66 -2.07 25.37
C SER A 67 5.37 -0.58 25.26
N ILE A 68 5.39 -0.05 24.03
CA ILE A 68 5.06 1.35 23.73
C ILE A 68 3.85 1.36 22.80
N LYS A 69 2.73 1.90 23.28
CA LYS A 69 1.50 2.04 22.49
C LYS A 69 1.55 3.30 21.62
N ALA A 70 0.68 3.37 20.61
CA ALA A 70 0.60 4.50 19.67
C ALA A 70 0.24 5.84 20.36
N ASP A 71 -0.42 5.79 21.51
CA ASP A 71 -0.76 6.93 22.37
C ASP A 71 0.41 7.38 23.28
N LYS A 72 1.61 6.83 23.08
CA LYS A 72 2.83 7.08 23.86
C LYS A 72 2.76 6.57 25.31
N GLN A 73 1.78 5.73 25.65
CA GLN A 73 1.79 5.03 26.92
C GLN A 73 2.88 3.96 26.93
N ILE A 74 3.61 3.89 28.04
CA ILE A 74 4.73 2.97 28.24
C ILE A 74 4.31 1.94 29.28
N TYR A 75 4.57 0.67 29.00
CA TYR A 75 4.27 -0.44 29.90
C TYR A 75 5.50 -1.31 30.10
N ILE A 76 5.74 -1.75 31.33
CA ILE A 76 6.68 -2.83 31.65
C ILE A 76 5.86 -4.04 32.05
N GLY A 77 5.87 -5.09 31.23
CA GLY A 77 4.95 -6.23 31.37
C GLY A 77 3.50 -5.77 31.32
N ASN A 78 2.83 -5.76 32.48
CA ASN A 78 1.44 -5.35 32.62
C ASN A 78 1.28 -3.98 33.31
N ASP A 79 2.37 -3.39 33.81
CA ASP A 79 2.34 -2.17 34.60
C ASP A 79 2.57 -0.93 33.73
N ALA A 80 1.68 0.05 33.85
CA ALA A 80 1.85 1.35 33.19
C ALA A 80 2.92 2.18 33.90
N VAL A 81 3.91 2.66 33.16
CA VAL A 81 5.02 3.48 33.68
C VAL A 81 5.10 4.80 32.93
N THR A 82 5.49 5.86 33.64
CA THR A 82 5.79 7.15 33.01
C THR A 82 7.27 7.21 32.63
N LYS A 83 7.66 8.18 31.80
CA LYS A 83 9.08 8.39 31.44
C LYS A 83 9.97 8.64 32.66
N GLU A 84 9.41 9.27 33.70
CA GLU A 84 10.12 9.60 34.93
C GLU A 84 10.33 8.37 35.81
N THR A 85 9.35 7.46 35.86
CA THR A 85 9.45 6.23 36.66
C THR A 85 10.12 5.09 35.91
N LEU A 86 10.30 5.21 34.59
CA LEU A 86 10.85 4.17 33.73
C LEU A 86 12.23 3.70 34.18
N VAL A 87 13.14 4.63 34.51
CA VAL A 87 14.50 4.29 34.94
C VAL A 87 14.47 3.46 36.22
N ASN A 88 13.69 3.91 37.20
CA ASN A 88 13.56 3.21 38.48
C ASN A 88 12.92 1.82 38.32
N ALA A 89 11.97 1.67 37.40
CA ALA A 89 11.31 0.40 37.12
C ALA A 89 12.20 -0.60 36.36
N LEU A 90 13.27 -0.13 35.71
CA LEU A 90 14.26 -0.98 35.02
C LEU A 90 15.47 -1.34 35.89
N THR A 91 15.73 -0.58 36.95
CA THR A 91 16.84 -0.82 37.88
C THR A 91 16.44 -1.52 39.18
N ALA A 92 15.14 -1.79 39.38
CA ALA A 92 14.62 -2.60 40.49
C ALA A 92 14.71 -4.09 40.19
#